data_AF-A0A2W4QR60-F1
#
_entry.id   AF-A0A2W4QR60-F1
#
_cell.length_a   1.000
_cell.length_b   1.000
_cell.length_c   1.000
_cell.angle_alpha   90.00
_cell.angle_beta   90.00
_cell.angle_gamma   90.00
#
_symmetry.space_group_name_H-M   'P 1'
#
loop_
_entity.id
_entity.type
_entity.pdbx_description
1 polymer ?
#
loop_
_entity_poly.entity_id
_entity_poly.type
_entity_poly.pdbx_seq_one_letter_code
_entity_poly.pdbx_strand_id
1 'polypeptide(L)' 'MVRTLDERFVAVANGRKRTMSRPKVKNRRHLEVIGWVDAPLAERLERGLKVTDEQIAKALETIAGRVNEGV' A
#
# COMPACT_ATOMS: atom_id res chain seq x y z
N MET A 1 -1.40 2.25 -0.19
CA MET A 1 -1.27 3.24 0.91
C MET A 1 -1.68 2.55 2.21
N VAL A 2 -1.11 2.89 3.37
CA VAL A 2 -1.51 2.26 4.65
C VAL A 2 -2.10 3.23 5.67
N ARG A 3 -1.88 4.54 5.53
CA ARG A 3 -2.47 5.56 6.38
C ARG A 3 -2.45 6.94 5.71
N THR A 4 -3.50 7.73 5.92
CA THR A 4 -3.49 9.17 5.64
C THR A 4 -2.96 9.90 6.87
N LEU A 5 -1.99 10.80 6.70
CA LEU A 5 -1.46 11.59 7.80
C LEU A 5 -2.12 12.97 7.83
N ASP A 6 -2.23 13.60 6.67
CA ASP A 6 -2.91 14.87 6.45
C ASP A 6 -3.34 15.00 4.97
N GLU A 7 -3.77 16.19 4.57
CA GLU A 7 -4.21 16.50 3.20
C GLU A 7 -3.13 16.25 2.14
N ARG A 8 -1.85 16.45 2.46
CA ARG A 8 -0.71 16.38 1.55
C ARG A 8 0.12 15.12 1.73
N PHE A 9 0.11 14.50 2.89
CA PHE A 9 1.03 13.40 3.24
C PHE A 9 0.32 12.11 3.60
N VAL A 10 0.93 11.01 3.17
CA VAL A 10 0.45 9.65 3.39
C VAL A 10 1.61 8.75 3.80
N ALA A 11 1.31 7.71 4.55
CA ALA A 11 2.23 6.63 4.86
C ALA A 11 2.04 5.47 3.88
N VAL A 12 3.14 5.00 3.30
CA VAL A 12 3.18 3.86 2.38
C VAL A 12 4.12 2.79 2.91
N ALA A 13 3.67 1.54 2.88
CA ALA A 13 4.44 0.35 3.20
C ALA A 13 4.39 -0.61 2.02
N ASN A 14 5.46 -1.38 1.84
CA ASN A 14 5.55 -2.46 0.85
C ASN A 14 5.80 -3.83 1.48
N GLY A 15 5.75 -3.93 2.82
CA GLY A 15 5.93 -5.19 3.54
C GLY A 15 7.35 -5.76 3.50
N ARG A 16 8.32 -5.03 2.94
CA ARG A 16 9.73 -5.44 2.84
C ARG A 16 10.61 -4.34 3.42
N LYS A 17 11.22 -3.50 2.56
CA LYS A 17 12.08 -2.38 2.97
C LYS A 17 11.33 -1.28 3.73
N ARG A 18 10.00 -1.17 3.56
CA ARG A 18 9.11 -0.24 4.25
C ARG A 18 7.97 -1.03 4.87
N THR A 19 8.07 -1.29 6.17
CA THR A 19 7.14 -2.11 6.95
C THR A 19 5.97 -1.30 7.51
N MET A 20 4.96 -1.96 8.07
CA MET A 20 3.86 -1.35 8.82
C MET A 20 4.33 -0.60 10.06
N SER A 21 5.40 -1.08 10.71
CA SER A 21 6.04 -0.41 11.85
C SER A 21 6.89 0.80 11.46
N ARG A 22 7.43 0.81 10.22
CA ARG A 22 8.26 1.90 9.72
C ARG A 22 7.89 2.28 8.27
N PRO A 23 6.67 2.79 8.05
CA PRO A 23 6.20 3.18 6.73
C PRO A 23 6.96 4.40 6.23
N LYS A 24 7.05 4.55 4.91
CA LYS A 24 7.61 5.76 4.29
C LYS A 24 6.54 6.84 4.24
N VAL A 25 6.86 8.05 4.71
CA VAL A 25 6.03 9.23 4.48
C VAL A 25 6.26 9.74 3.07
N LYS A 26 5.18 9.97 2.32
CA LYS A 26 5.21 10.49 0.96
C LYS A 26 4.22 11.64 0.81
N ASN A 27 4.67 12.70 0.15
CA ASN A 27 3.75 13.72 -0.33
C ASN A 27 2.95 13.15 -1.51
N ARG A 28 1.63 13.34 -1.49
CA ARG A 28 0.69 12.86 -2.51
C ARG A 28 1.05 13.36 -3.91
N ARG A 29 1.64 14.55 -4.05
CA ARG A 29 2.10 15.11 -5.33
C ARG A 29 3.22 14.32 -6.00
N HIS A 30 3.88 13.40 -5.27
CA HIS A 30 4.96 12.55 -5.77
C HIS A 30 4.54 11.08 -5.86
N LEU A 31 3.24 10.81 -5.84
CA LEU A 31 2.67 9.48 -5.97
C LEU A 31 1.81 9.43 -7.24
N GLU A 32 1.97 8.35 -7.98
CA GLU A 32 1.04 7.94 -9.03
C GLU A 32 0.07 6.89 -8.46
N VAL A 33 -1.21 7.01 -8.80
CA VAL A 33 -2.24 6.10 -8.31
C VAL A 33 -2.62 5.15 -9.44
N ILE A 34 -2.32 3.87 -9.26
CA ILE A 34 -2.49 2.82 -10.29
C ILE A 34 -3.92 2.27 -10.42
N GLY A 35 -4.96 3.00 -9.99
CA GLY A 35 -6.37 2.60 -10.11
C GLY A 35 -6.78 1.26 -9.47
N TRP A 36 -5.86 0.59 -8.79
CA TRP A 36 -6.03 -0.75 -8.24
C TRP A 36 -6.00 -0.73 -6.71
N VAL A 37 -6.81 -1.59 -6.11
CA VAL A 37 -6.85 -1.81 -4.67
C VAL A 37 -7.01 -3.29 -4.34
N ASP A 38 -6.30 -3.76 -3.32
CA ASP A 38 -6.57 -5.06 -2.70
C ASP A 38 -7.74 -4.89 -1.73
N ALA A 39 -8.93 -5.33 -2.12
CA ALA A 39 -10.15 -5.11 -1.34
C ALA A 39 -10.07 -5.68 0.10
N PRO A 40 -9.56 -6.91 0.33
CA PRO A 40 -9.41 -7.44 1.69
C PRO A 40 -8.49 -6.59 2.59
N LEU A 41 -7.36 -6.11 2.06
CA LEU A 41 -6.47 -5.24 2.81
C LEU A 41 -7.06 -3.86 3.05
N ALA A 42 -7.77 -3.30 2.07
CA ALA A 42 -8.45 -2.01 2.23
C ALA A 42 -9.50 -2.06 3.35
N GLU A 43 -10.37 -3.07 3.35
CA GLU A 43 -11.40 -3.26 4.38
C GLU A 43 -10.78 -3.41 5.78
N ARG A 44 -9.67 -4.15 5.89
CA ARG A 44 -8.92 -4.28 7.15
C ARG A 44 -8.39 -2.94 7.65
N LEU A 45 -7.77 -2.16 6.77
CA LEU A 45 -7.24 -0.84 7.12
C LEU A 45 -8.37 0.12 7.54
N GLU A 46 -9.48 0.12 6.82
CA GLU A 46 -10.67 0.94 7.13
C GLU A 46 -11.28 0.58 8.49
N ARG A 47 -11.31 -0.71 8.84
CA ARG A 47 -11.79 -1.20 10.14
C ARG A 47 -10.77 -1.09 11.27
N GLY A 48 -9.57 -0.56 11.01
CA GLY A 48 -8.49 -0.49 12.00
C GLY A 48 -7.95 -1.87 12.41
N LEU A 49 -8.21 -2.92 11.62
CA LEU A 49 -7.71 -4.26 11.87
C LEU A 49 -6.22 -4.35 11.56
N LYS A 50 -5.55 -5.30 12.23
CA LYS A 50 -4.12 -5.54 12.00
C LYS A 50 -3.90 -6.03 10.56
N VAL A 51 -2.98 -5.36 9.88
CA VAL A 51 -2.38 -5.75 8.60
C VAL A 51 -0.91 -6.04 8.81
N THR A 52 -0.42 -7.17 8.30
CA THR A 52 1.00 -7.56 8.43
C THR A 52 1.81 -7.22 7.19
N ASP A 53 3.13 -7.20 7.34
CA ASP A 53 4.06 -6.95 6.26
C ASP A 53 3.97 -8.03 5.17
N GLU A 54 3.79 -9.29 5.55
CA GLU A 54 3.61 -10.41 4.63
C GLU A 54 2.36 -10.28 3.78
N GLN A 55 1.24 -9.82 4.36
CA GLN A 55 0.00 -9.60 3.61
C GLN A 55 0.20 -8.52 2.54
N ILE A 56 0.88 -7.42 2.90
CA ILE A 56 1.20 -6.33 1.95
C ILE A 56 2.12 -6.83 0.84
N ALA A 57 3.20 -7.54 1.19
CA ALA A 57 4.16 -8.05 0.22
C ALA A 57 3.47 -8.99 -0.80
N LYS A 58 2.63 -9.91 -0.32
CA LYS A 58 1.88 -10.85 -1.16
C LYS A 58 0.87 -10.15 -2.09
N ALA A 59 0.15 -9.14 -1.59
CA ALA A 59 -0.75 -8.35 -2.41
C ALA A 59 -0.01 -7.62 -3.54
N LEU A 60 1.17 -7.05 -3.25
CA LEU A 60 2.00 -6.36 -4.24
C LEU A 60 2.61 -7.29 -5.29
N GLU A 61 2.94 -8.54 -4.93
CA GLU A 61 3.39 -9.55 -5.90
C GLU A 61 2.31 -9.84 -6.96
N THR A 62 1.03 -9.81 -6.58
CA THR A 62 -0.11 -9.96 -7.51
C THR A 62 -0.19 -8.78 -8.48
N ILE A 63 0.17 -7.57 -8.05
CA ILE A 63 0.21 -6.39 -8.94
C ILE A 63 1.40 -6.46 -9.88
N ALA A 64 2.59 -6.83 -9.40
CA ALA A 64 3.79 -6.89 -10.23
C ALA A 64 3.61 -7.84 -11.42
N GLY A 65 2.93 -8.97 -11.22
CA GLY A 65 2.51 -9.85 -12.33
C GLY A 65 1.63 -9.13 -13.35
N ARG A 66 0.59 -8.40 -12.88
CA ARG A 66 -0.35 -7.66 -13.74
C ARG A 66 0.27 -6.48 -14.50
N VAL A 67 1.23 -5.78 -13.89
CA VAL A 67 1.96 -4.68 -14.56
C VAL A 67 2.88 -5.22 -15.66
N ASN A 68 3.43 -6.42 -15.49
CA ASN A 68 4.27 -7.06 -16.51
C ASN A 68 3.47 -7.71 -17.66
N GLU A 69 2.20 -8.02 -17.46
CA GLU A 69 1.30 -8.60 -18.48
C GLU A 69 0.60 -7.54 -19.36
N GLY A 70 0.89 -6.25 -19.14
CA GLY A 70 0.44 -5.16 -19.99
C GLY A 70 1.46 -4.83 -21.08
N VAL A 71 1.50 -5.64 -22.14
CA VAL A 71 1.96 -5.29 -23.51
C VAL A 71 0.92 -5.78 -24.50
#